data_AF-A0A1G3FCN6-F1
#
_entry.id   AF-A0A1G3FCN6-F1
#
_cell.length_a   1.000
_cell.length_b   1.000
_cell.length_c   1.000
_cell.angle_alpha   90.00
_cell.angle_beta   90.00
_cell.angle_gamma   90.00
#
_symmetry.space_group_name_H-M   'P 1'
#
loop_
_entity.id
_entity.type
_entity.pdbx_description
1 polymer ?
#
loop_
_entity_poly.entity_id
_entity_poly.type
_entity_poly.pdbx_seq_one_letter_code
_entity_poly.pdbx_strand_id
1 'polypeptide(L)'
;MPVFIEPNERFRLPADDSRDIIMIGPGTGVAPFRAFVQERRESAATGRNWLFFGNRHFASDFLYQVEWQQALQDGSLHRLDLAFSRDSAFSESPHRDVRGVARDSHKTYIQQRLREQGAELHAWLESGAHIYVCGDSKHMARDVHAALVDVVAVHGSHSPEAAQAWLGELLQQGRYARDVY
;
A
#
# COMPACT_ATOMS: atom_id res chain seq x y z
N MET A 1 -10.92 29.96 -9.84
CA MET A 1 -11.50 29.17 -8.72
C MET A 1 -10.81 29.60 -7.44
N PRO A 2 -11.53 29.91 -6.34
CA PRO A 2 -10.90 30.09 -5.04
C PRO A 2 -10.35 28.75 -4.51
N VAL A 3 -9.19 28.78 -3.86
CA VAL A 3 -8.46 27.59 -3.36
C VAL A 3 -7.98 27.88 -1.93
N PHE A 4 -8.04 26.87 -1.05
CA PHE A 4 -7.46 26.89 0.30
C PHE A 4 -6.91 25.50 0.65
N ILE A 5 -6.07 25.41 1.69
CA ILE A 5 -5.47 24.16 2.16
C ILE A 5 -6.24 23.66 3.38
N GLU A 6 -6.63 22.38 3.36
CA GLU A 6 -7.13 21.65 4.53
C GLU A 6 -5.97 20.82 5.13
N PRO A 7 -5.41 21.19 6.28
CA PRO A 7 -4.28 20.45 6.87
C PRO A 7 -4.70 19.09 7.40
N ASN A 8 -3.96 18.04 7.02
CA ASN A 8 -4.12 16.69 7.57
C ASN A 8 -2.89 16.28 8.40
N GLU A 9 -2.91 16.60 9.69
CA GLU A 9 -1.81 16.30 10.62
C GLU A 9 -1.65 14.80 10.92
N ARG A 10 -2.63 13.97 10.54
CA ARG A 10 -2.61 12.52 10.76
C ARG A 10 -2.07 11.75 9.56
N PHE A 11 -1.74 12.44 8.46
CA PHE A 11 -1.22 11.83 7.24
C PHE A 11 0.03 12.59 6.76
N ARG A 12 1.13 12.37 7.48
CA ARG A 12 2.44 12.99 7.26
C ARG A 12 3.53 11.94 7.19
N LEU A 13 4.62 12.25 6.50
CA LEU A 13 5.85 11.45 6.56
C LEU A 13 6.35 11.33 8.01
N PRO A 14 7.10 10.26 8.34
CA PRO A 14 7.76 10.15 9.63
C PRO A 14 8.73 11.32 9.81
N ALA A 15 8.86 11.83 11.04
CA ALA A 15 9.85 12.88 11.34
C ALA A 15 11.30 12.38 11.24
N ASP A 16 11.50 11.07 11.37
CA ASP A 16 12.79 10.40 11.20
C ASP A 16 12.91 9.89 9.76
N ASP A 17 13.70 10.59 8.95
CA ASP A 17 13.90 10.31 7.52
C ASP A 17 14.59 8.97 7.23
N SER A 18 15.13 8.28 8.24
CA SER A 18 15.64 6.92 8.12
C SER A 18 14.55 5.85 8.14
N ARG A 19 13.32 6.20 8.52
CA ARG A 19 12.21 5.25 8.62
C ARG A 19 11.70 4.83 7.26
N ASP A 20 11.58 3.52 7.08
CA ASP A 20 10.93 2.96 5.90
C ASP A 20 9.44 3.33 5.86
N ILE A 21 8.90 3.51 4.66
CA ILE A 21 7.46 3.71 4.46
C ILE A 21 6.88 2.74 3.43
N ILE A 22 5.66 2.31 3.71
CA ILE A 22 4.81 1.50 2.85
C ILE A 22 3.59 2.33 2.48
N MET A 23 3.38 2.52 1.19
CA MET A 23 2.35 3.38 0.61
C MET A 23 1.37 2.53 -0.18
N ILE A 24 0.08 2.56 0.18
CA ILE A 24 -0.97 1.74 -0.46
C ILE A 24 -2.03 2.68 -1.02
N GLY A 25 -2.02 2.87 -2.35
CA GLY A 25 -2.84 3.88 -3.00
C GLY A 25 -3.31 3.48 -4.39
N PRO A 26 -4.37 2.65 -4.50
CA PRO A 26 -4.96 2.36 -5.80
C PRO A 26 -5.74 3.56 -6.35
N GLY A 27 -5.78 3.68 -7.68
CA GLY A 27 -6.44 4.76 -8.39
C GLY A 27 -5.94 6.14 -7.97
N THR A 28 -6.85 7.09 -7.76
CA THR A 28 -6.53 8.46 -7.31
C THR A 28 -5.96 8.51 -5.89
N GLY A 29 -6.06 7.43 -5.12
CA GLY A 29 -5.41 7.30 -3.81
C GLY A 29 -3.89 7.36 -3.87
N VAL A 30 -3.28 7.28 -5.06
CA VAL A 30 -1.83 7.45 -5.25
C VAL A 30 -1.35 8.89 -5.09
N ALA A 31 -2.25 9.88 -5.16
CA ALA A 31 -1.91 11.30 -5.18
C ALA A 31 -0.98 11.76 -4.04
N PRO A 32 -1.25 11.49 -2.74
CA PRO A 32 -0.35 11.92 -1.67
C PRO A 32 1.00 11.19 -1.71
N PHE A 33 1.06 9.97 -2.26
CA PHE A 33 2.31 9.20 -2.35
C PHE A 33 3.27 9.76 -3.39
N ARG A 34 2.74 10.44 -4.42
CA ARG A 34 3.57 11.25 -5.32
C ARG A 34 4.27 12.37 -4.56
N ALA A 35 3.55 13.07 -3.68
CA ALA A 35 4.13 14.10 -2.84
C ALA A 35 5.16 13.52 -1.85
N PHE A 36 4.87 12.36 -1.24
CA PHE A 36 5.81 11.72 -0.30
C PHE A 36 7.12 11.32 -0.96
N VAL A 37 7.08 10.72 -2.15
CA VAL A 37 8.31 10.33 -2.88
C VAL A 37 9.08 11.58 -3.32
N GLN A 38 8.40 12.63 -3.77
CA GLN A 38 9.05 13.91 -4.11
C GLN A 38 9.74 14.52 -2.89
N GLU A 39 9.03 14.63 -1.76
CA GLU A 39 9.59 15.20 -0.52
C GLU A 39 10.80 14.40 -0.04
N ARG A 40 10.70 13.07 0.02
CA ARG A 40 11.81 12.21 0.47
C ARG A 40 13.02 12.25 -0.46
N ARG A 41 12.81 12.46 -1.75
CA ARG A 41 13.88 12.69 -2.71
C ARG A 41 14.59 14.01 -2.44
N GLU A 42 13.83 15.09 -2.25
CA GLU A 42 14.38 16.43 -2.01
C GLU A 42 15.07 16.55 -0.64
N SER A 43 14.53 15.88 0.40
CA SER A 43 15.14 15.84 1.74
C SER A 43 16.30 14.85 1.86
N ALA A 44 16.62 14.10 0.79
CA ALA A 44 17.60 13.02 0.77
C ALA A 44 17.37 11.98 1.89
N ALA A 45 16.09 11.65 2.14
CA ALA A 45 15.71 10.68 3.15
C ALA A 45 16.31 9.30 2.83
N THR A 46 16.81 8.62 3.87
CA THR A 46 17.57 7.37 3.72
C THR A 46 16.73 6.11 3.90
N GLY A 47 15.55 6.23 4.53
CA GLY A 47 14.61 5.12 4.66
C GLY A 47 14.00 4.73 3.31
N ARG A 48 13.66 3.45 3.21
CA ARG A 48 13.18 2.82 1.97
C ARG A 48 11.73 3.16 1.71
N ASN A 49 11.38 3.27 0.43
CA ASN A 49 10.03 3.62 -0.02
C ASN A 49 9.43 2.46 -0.82
N TRP A 50 8.27 1.96 -0.40
CA TRP A 50 7.55 0.90 -1.09
C TRP A 50 6.14 1.35 -1.47
N LEU A 51 5.82 1.36 -2.76
CA LEU A 51 4.50 1.67 -3.27
C LEU A 51 3.74 0.40 -3.72
N PHE A 52 2.52 0.26 -3.24
CA PHE A 52 1.50 -0.63 -3.76
C PHE A 52 0.48 0.20 -4.54
N PHE A 53 0.49 0.06 -5.87
CA PHE A 53 -0.42 0.74 -6.77
C PHE A 53 -1.33 -0.24 -7.50
N GLY A 54 -2.59 0.15 -7.72
CA GLY A 54 -3.49 -0.65 -8.53
C GLY A 54 -4.53 0.17 -9.25
N ASN A 55 -4.95 -0.31 -10.42
CA ASN A 55 -6.01 0.31 -11.21
C ASN A 55 -6.71 -0.72 -12.11
N ARG A 56 -7.43 -0.28 -13.14
CA ARG A 56 -8.13 -1.16 -14.08
C ARG A 56 -7.17 -1.76 -15.09
N HIS A 57 -6.52 -0.94 -15.91
CA HIS A 57 -5.63 -1.37 -16.98
C HIS A 57 -4.24 -0.74 -16.88
N PHE A 58 -3.20 -1.52 -17.14
CA PHE A 58 -1.82 -1.07 -17.17
C PHE A 58 -1.59 0.01 -18.22
N ALA A 59 -2.10 -0.21 -19.44
CA ALA A 59 -1.81 0.66 -20.59
C ALA A 59 -2.50 2.04 -20.52
N SER A 60 -3.62 2.17 -19.81
CA SER A 60 -4.43 3.40 -19.79
C SER A 60 -4.60 4.04 -18.43
N ASP A 61 -4.47 3.27 -17.34
CA ASP A 61 -4.80 3.76 -16.00
C ASP A 61 -3.60 3.76 -15.02
N PHE A 62 -2.37 3.58 -15.52
CA PHE A 62 -1.16 3.66 -14.69
C PHE A 62 -0.73 5.12 -14.45
N LEU A 63 -1.36 5.73 -13.46
CA LEU A 63 -1.13 7.11 -13.06
C LEU A 63 0.34 7.33 -12.66
N TYR A 64 0.97 8.37 -13.25
CA TYR A 64 2.36 8.76 -13.03
C TYR A 64 3.40 7.67 -13.35
N GLN A 65 3.09 6.73 -14.25
CA GLN A 65 3.96 5.61 -14.62
C GLN A 65 5.44 6.01 -14.82
N VAL A 66 5.70 7.03 -15.64
CA VAL A 66 7.07 7.48 -15.94
C VAL A 66 7.79 8.00 -14.69
N GLU A 67 7.07 8.69 -13.80
CA GLU A 67 7.65 9.19 -12.55
C GLU A 67 8.03 8.03 -11.62
N TRP A 68 7.19 6.98 -11.53
CA TRP A 68 7.54 5.79 -10.73
C TRP A 68 8.71 5.01 -11.31
N GLN A 69 8.78 4.88 -12.62
CA GLN A 69 9.92 4.25 -13.29
C GLN A 69 11.21 5.02 -13.05
N GLN A 70 11.16 6.35 -13.12
CA GLN A 70 12.31 7.20 -12.81
C GLN A 70 12.72 7.08 -11.34
N ALA A 71 11.74 7.07 -10.42
CA ALA A 71 11.99 6.93 -8.99
C ALA A 71 12.62 5.57 -8.63
N LEU A 72 12.23 4.49 -9.32
CA LEU A 72 12.88 3.18 -9.19
C LEU A 72 14.32 3.22 -9.70
N GLN A 73 14.57 3.90 -10.82
CA GLN A 73 15.90 3.99 -11.43
C GLN A 73 16.88 4.83 -10.59
N ASP A 74 16.41 5.90 -9.97
CA ASP A 74 17.24 6.78 -9.14
C ASP A 74 17.26 6.40 -7.64
N GLY A 75 16.52 5.36 -7.26
CA GLY A 75 16.50 4.82 -5.90
C GLY A 75 15.60 5.57 -4.92
N SER A 76 14.90 6.64 -5.35
CA SER A 76 13.92 7.31 -4.49
C SER A 76 12.66 6.46 -4.24
N LEU A 77 12.38 5.47 -5.09
CA LEU A 77 11.43 4.38 -4.82
C LEU A 77 12.21 3.06 -4.83
N HIS A 78 12.05 2.25 -3.78
CA HIS A 78 12.80 1.00 -3.64
C HIS A 78 12.02 -0.20 -4.16
N ARG A 79 10.69 -0.15 -4.04
CA ARG A 79 9.80 -1.23 -4.44
C ARG A 79 8.49 -0.69 -4.98
N LEU A 80 7.97 -1.37 -6.01
CA LEU A 80 6.68 -1.07 -6.63
C LEU A 80 5.95 -2.37 -6.94
N ASP A 81 4.81 -2.58 -6.29
CA ASP A 81 3.93 -3.72 -6.52
C ASP A 81 2.64 -3.25 -7.19
N LEU A 82 2.26 -3.93 -8.28
CA LEU A 82 1.21 -3.48 -9.20
C LEU A 82 0.03 -4.47 -9.27
N ALA A 83 -1.19 -3.93 -9.22
CA ALA A 83 -2.42 -4.70 -9.38
C ALA A 83 -3.36 -4.08 -10.43
N PHE A 84 -3.51 -4.73 -11.58
CA PHE A 84 -4.44 -4.29 -12.63
C PHE A 84 -5.64 -5.24 -12.74
N SER A 85 -6.77 -4.78 -12.21
CA SER A 85 -7.97 -5.60 -11.99
C SER A 85 -8.68 -6.07 -13.26
N ARG A 86 -8.35 -5.50 -14.43
CA ARG A 86 -8.95 -5.86 -15.72
C ARG A 86 -7.95 -6.41 -16.73
N ASP A 87 -6.70 -6.62 -16.31
CA ASP A 87 -5.66 -7.19 -17.16
C ASP A 87 -5.39 -8.63 -16.72
N SER A 88 -5.81 -9.59 -17.54
CA SER A 88 -5.71 -11.02 -17.25
C SER A 88 -4.26 -11.49 -16.99
N ALA A 89 -3.27 -10.84 -17.59
CA ALA A 89 -1.84 -11.12 -17.38
C ALA A 89 -1.38 -10.88 -15.92
N PHE A 90 -2.08 -10.05 -15.15
CA PHE A 90 -1.74 -9.81 -13.74
C PHE A 90 -2.37 -10.84 -12.78
N SER A 91 -3.11 -11.82 -13.30
CA SER A 91 -3.99 -12.69 -12.52
C SER A 91 -3.50 -14.12 -12.28
N GLU A 92 -2.18 -14.33 -12.27
CA GLU A 92 -1.62 -15.63 -11.87
C GLU A 92 -1.65 -15.80 -10.33
N SER A 93 -2.86 -15.83 -9.75
CA SER A 93 -3.02 -16.21 -8.34
C SER A 93 -3.37 -17.71 -8.27
N PRO A 94 -2.56 -18.56 -7.60
CA PRO A 94 -2.80 -20.00 -7.53
C PRO A 94 -3.96 -20.40 -6.59
N HIS A 95 -4.62 -19.44 -5.93
CA HIS A 95 -5.66 -19.73 -4.95
C HIS A 95 -6.99 -20.10 -5.62
N ARG A 96 -7.24 -21.40 -5.74
CA ARG A 96 -8.59 -21.96 -5.95
C ARG A 96 -9.38 -21.85 -4.65
N ASP A 97 -10.54 -21.23 -4.71
CA ASP A 97 -11.47 -21.16 -3.58
C ASP A 97 -12.16 -22.52 -3.36
N VAL A 98 -12.44 -22.90 -2.11
CA VAL A 98 -12.86 -24.26 -1.66
C VAL A 98 -14.25 -24.68 -2.19
N ARG A 99 -14.99 -23.77 -2.84
CA ARG A 99 -16.40 -23.98 -3.22
C ARG A 99 -16.66 -24.28 -4.69
N GLY A 100 -15.63 -24.37 -5.55
CA GLY A 100 -15.80 -24.81 -6.95
C GLY A 100 -16.70 -23.93 -7.82
N VAL A 101 -17.05 -22.71 -7.38
CA VAL A 101 -17.81 -21.74 -8.15
C VAL A 101 -16.83 -20.84 -8.90
N ALA A 102 -16.93 -20.78 -10.23
CA ALA A 102 -16.20 -19.82 -11.05
C ALA A 102 -16.64 -18.40 -10.69
N ARG A 103 -15.88 -17.72 -9.83
CA ARG A 103 -16.13 -16.36 -9.39
C ARG A 103 -15.14 -15.45 -10.10
N ASP A 104 -15.56 -14.73 -11.14
CA ASP A 104 -14.81 -13.61 -11.76
C ASP A 104 -13.27 -13.83 -11.82
N SER A 105 -12.85 -15.01 -12.31
CA SER A 105 -11.62 -15.66 -11.86
C SER A 105 -10.32 -15.08 -12.41
N HIS A 106 -10.25 -13.78 -12.74
CA HIS A 106 -8.99 -13.15 -13.17
C HIS A 106 -8.77 -11.69 -12.74
N LYS A 107 -9.33 -11.23 -11.61
CA LYS A 107 -9.14 -9.83 -11.16
C LYS A 107 -8.10 -9.74 -10.04
N THR A 108 -6.99 -9.08 -10.31
CA THR A 108 -5.96 -8.78 -9.30
C THR A 108 -6.19 -7.41 -8.69
N TYR A 109 -6.42 -7.37 -7.38
CA TYR A 109 -6.50 -6.14 -6.60
C TYR A 109 -5.31 -6.03 -5.64
N ILE A 110 -5.21 -4.89 -4.96
CA ILE A 110 -4.04 -4.57 -4.16
C ILE A 110 -3.91 -5.47 -2.93
N GLN A 111 -5.04 -5.92 -2.36
CA GLN A 111 -5.07 -6.82 -1.22
C GLN A 111 -4.50 -8.22 -1.54
N GLN A 112 -4.52 -8.66 -2.80
CA GLN A 112 -3.83 -9.88 -3.21
C GLN A 112 -2.32 -9.66 -3.21
N ARG A 113 -1.84 -8.54 -3.78
CA ARG A 113 -0.42 -8.17 -3.77
C ARG A 113 0.16 -8.02 -2.37
N LEU A 114 -0.61 -7.46 -1.44
CA LEU A 114 -0.20 -7.37 -0.04
C LEU A 114 0.05 -8.76 0.58
N ARG A 115 -0.84 -9.73 0.31
CA ARG A 115 -0.68 -11.10 0.80
C ARG A 115 0.48 -11.83 0.14
N GLU A 116 0.63 -11.67 -1.17
CA GLU A 116 1.76 -12.26 -1.93
C GLU A 116 3.11 -11.76 -1.43
N GLN A 117 3.20 -10.49 -1.06
CA GLN A 117 4.40 -9.87 -0.50
C GLN A 117 4.45 -9.95 1.04
N GLY A 118 3.59 -10.77 1.66
CA GLY A 118 3.32 -10.74 3.09
C GLY A 118 4.55 -10.90 3.97
N ALA A 119 5.48 -11.80 3.61
CA ALA A 119 6.69 -12.03 4.39
C ALA A 119 7.57 -10.78 4.49
N GLU A 120 7.84 -10.12 3.36
CA GLU A 120 8.62 -8.88 3.34
C GLU A 120 7.84 -7.73 3.98
N LEU A 121 6.55 -7.61 3.67
CA LEU A 121 5.69 -6.57 4.23
C LEU A 121 5.70 -6.63 5.76
N HIS A 122 5.57 -7.82 6.34
CA HIS A 122 5.69 -8.03 7.77
C HIS A 122 7.07 -7.64 8.30
N ALA A 123 8.16 -8.08 7.65
CA ALA A 123 9.52 -7.75 8.07
C ALA A 123 9.79 -6.23 8.11
N TRP A 124 9.25 -5.47 7.15
CA TRP A 124 9.33 -4.00 7.17
C TRP A 124 8.57 -3.41 8.35
N LEU A 125 7.36 -3.88 8.61
CA LEU A 125 6.55 -3.41 9.74
C LEU A 125 7.21 -3.74 11.09
N GLU A 126 7.80 -4.93 11.26
CA GLU A 126 8.59 -5.26 12.44
C GLU A 126 9.82 -4.36 12.60
N SER A 127 10.46 -4.02 11.48
CA SER A 127 11.65 -3.14 11.46
C SER A 127 11.34 -1.66 11.71
N GLY A 128 10.08 -1.30 11.98
CA GLY A 128 9.70 0.06 12.34
C GLY A 128 9.10 0.88 11.20
N ALA A 129 8.76 0.27 10.05
CA ALA A 129 8.17 1.00 8.93
C ALA A 129 6.83 1.66 9.30
N HIS A 130 6.53 2.76 8.63
CA HIS A 130 5.19 3.39 8.67
C HIS A 130 4.38 2.94 7.45
N ILE A 131 3.09 2.71 7.64
CA ILE A 131 2.16 2.28 6.61
C ILE A 131 1.06 3.32 6.40
N TYR A 132 0.81 3.63 5.14
CA TYR A 132 -0.14 4.64 4.71
C TYR A 132 -1.13 4.03 3.72
N VAL A 133 -2.43 4.26 3.93
CA VAL A 133 -3.50 3.82 3.02
C VAL A 133 -4.30 5.02 2.57
N CYS A 134 -4.44 5.21 1.25
CA CYS A 134 -5.25 6.28 0.68
C CYS A 134 -6.13 5.78 -0.47
N GLY A 135 -7.37 6.28 -0.55
CA GLY A 135 -8.32 5.96 -1.62
C GLY A 135 -9.73 5.61 -1.11
N ASP A 136 -10.42 4.71 -1.82
CA ASP A 136 -11.82 4.34 -1.55
C ASP A 136 -12.04 3.78 -0.13
N SER A 137 -12.89 4.45 0.65
CA SER A 137 -13.24 4.10 2.02
C SER A 137 -14.20 2.92 2.14
N LYS A 138 -15.05 2.70 1.13
CA LYS A 138 -16.20 1.78 1.22
C LYS A 138 -15.81 0.31 1.09
N HIS A 139 -14.88 0.02 0.19
CA HIS A 139 -14.46 -1.34 -0.14
C HIS A 139 -12.97 -1.50 0.04
N MET A 140 -12.17 -0.59 -0.55
CA MET A 140 -10.72 -0.76 -0.62
C MET A 140 -10.08 -0.72 0.78
N ALA A 141 -10.39 0.30 1.58
CA ALA A 141 -9.81 0.44 2.92
C ALA A 141 -10.08 -0.77 3.83
N ARG A 142 -11.28 -1.35 3.76
CA ARG A 142 -11.66 -2.54 4.52
C ARG A 142 -10.87 -3.76 4.06
N ASP A 143 -10.82 -3.99 2.75
CA ASP A 143 -10.19 -5.19 2.18
C ASP A 143 -8.66 -5.15 2.32
N VAL A 144 -8.06 -3.94 2.26
CA VAL A 144 -6.64 -3.72 2.60
C VAL A 144 -6.39 -3.99 4.07
N HIS A 145 -7.21 -3.46 4.98
CA HIS A 145 -7.01 -3.71 6.41
C HIS A 145 -7.12 -5.19 6.75
N ALA A 146 -8.09 -5.91 6.18
CA ALA A 146 -8.20 -7.36 6.35
C ALA A 146 -6.95 -8.10 5.83
N ALA A 147 -6.40 -7.69 4.68
CA ALA A 147 -5.17 -8.28 4.15
C ALA A 147 -3.95 -8.02 5.05
N LEU A 148 -3.86 -6.83 5.67
CA LEU A 148 -2.80 -6.55 6.64
C LEU A 148 -2.93 -7.43 7.88
N VAL A 149 -4.15 -7.67 8.38
CA VAL A 149 -4.39 -8.62 9.48
C VAL A 149 -3.93 -10.01 9.09
N ASP A 150 -4.30 -10.48 7.89
CA ASP A 150 -3.88 -11.80 7.38
C ASP A 150 -2.35 -11.90 7.31
N VAL A 151 -1.67 -10.87 6.79
CA VAL A 151 -0.20 -10.82 6.69
C VAL A 151 0.45 -10.91 8.07
N VAL A 152 -0.01 -10.13 9.04
CA VAL A 152 0.54 -10.13 10.40
C VAL A 152 0.26 -11.44 11.12
N ALA A 153 -0.93 -12.02 10.95
CA ALA A 153 -1.27 -13.32 11.54
C ALA A 153 -0.36 -14.43 10.99
N VAL A 154 -0.21 -14.51 9.66
CA VAL A 154 0.57 -15.56 9.00
C VAL A 154 2.08 -15.40 9.23
N HIS A 155 2.62 -14.19 9.07
CA HIS A 155 4.07 -13.98 9.07
C HIS A 155 4.64 -13.57 10.44
N GLY A 156 3.80 -13.04 11.34
CA GLY A 156 4.16 -12.76 12.73
C GLY A 156 3.82 -13.87 13.71
N SER A 157 3.27 -14.99 13.23
CA SER A 157 2.78 -16.10 14.09
C SER A 157 1.78 -15.63 15.16
N HIS A 158 0.96 -14.65 14.82
CA HIS A 158 -0.09 -14.12 15.69
C HIS A 158 -1.43 -14.81 15.43
N SER A 159 -2.29 -14.90 16.45
CA SER A 159 -3.71 -15.17 16.19
C SER A 159 -4.32 -13.98 15.42
N PRO A 160 -5.45 -14.17 14.71
CA PRO A 160 -6.13 -13.06 14.04
C PRO A 160 -6.48 -11.89 14.97
N GLU A 161 -6.87 -12.18 16.22
CA GLU A 161 -7.20 -11.17 17.23
C GLU A 161 -5.94 -10.41 17.67
N ALA A 162 -4.83 -11.12 17.87
CA ALA A 162 -3.55 -10.50 18.22
C ALA A 162 -3.00 -9.63 17.07
N ALA A 163 -3.15 -10.07 15.83
CA ALA A 163 -2.79 -9.30 14.65
C ALA A 163 -3.61 -8.00 14.51
N GLN A 164 -4.92 -8.06 14.80
CA GLN A 164 -5.77 -6.87 14.86
C GLN A 164 -5.34 -5.90 15.96
N ALA A 165 -5.07 -6.41 17.16
CA ALA A 165 -4.60 -5.61 18.28
C ALA A 165 -3.28 -4.90 17.94
N TRP A 166 -2.33 -5.62 17.34
CA TRP A 166 -1.04 -5.08 16.93
C TRP A 166 -1.14 -3.97 15.88
N LEU A 167 -1.98 -4.14 14.85
CA LEU A 167 -2.27 -3.05 13.90
C LEU A 167 -2.95 -1.85 14.57
N GLY A 168 -3.76 -2.10 15.62
CA GLY A 168 -4.33 -1.07 16.47
C GLY A 168 -3.27 -0.28 17.25
N GLU A 169 -2.24 -0.95 17.75
CA GLU A 169 -1.08 -0.31 18.39
C GLU A 169 -0.30 0.55 17.39
N LEU A 170 -0.04 0.05 16.17
CA LEU A 170 0.60 0.85 15.12
C LEU A 170 -0.20 2.12 14.78
N LEU A 171 -1.53 2.03 14.76
CA LEU A 171 -2.40 3.19 14.57
C LEU A 171 -2.24 4.20 15.71
N GLN A 172 -2.22 3.74 16.97
CA GLN A 172 -2.01 4.61 18.14
C GLN A 172 -0.62 5.25 18.15
N GLN A 173 0.40 4.55 17.65
CA GLN A 173 1.78 5.04 17.51
C GLN A 173 1.96 6.01 16.32
N GLY A 174 0.93 6.25 15.50
CA GLY A 174 1.05 7.04 14.27
C GLY A 174 1.86 6.35 13.16
N ARG A 175 2.12 5.05 13.29
CA ARG A 175 2.81 4.22 12.31
C ARG A 175 1.87 3.60 11.29
N TYR A 176 0.56 3.62 11.53
CA TYR A 176 -0.46 3.27 10.54
C TYR A 176 -1.42 4.44 10.34
N ALA A 177 -1.39 5.07 9.16
CA ALA A 177 -2.23 6.21 8.81
C ALA A 177 -3.16 5.89 7.63
N ARG A 178 -4.36 6.49 7.64
CA ARG A 178 -5.37 6.32 6.59
C ARG A 178 -5.97 7.66 6.20
N ASP A 179 -6.02 7.92 4.91
CA ASP A 179 -6.71 9.06 4.31
C ASP A 179 -7.67 8.56 3.23
N VAL A 180 -8.88 8.18 3.65
CA VAL A 180 -9.85 7.44 2.83
C VAL A 180 -11.15 8.23 2.69
N TYR A 181 -11.73 8.20 1.50
CA TYR A 181 -12.90 9.00 1.10
C TYR A 181 -13.94 8.20 0.32
#